data_AF-A0AAX2CCF1-F1
#
_entry.id   AF-A0AAX2CCF1-F1
#
_cell.length_a   1.000
_cell.length_b   1.000
_cell.length_c   1.000
_cell.angle_alpha   90.00
_cell.angle_beta   90.00
_cell.angle_gamma   90.00
#
_symmetry.space_group_name_H-M   'P 1'
#
loop_
_entity.id
_entity.type
_entity.pdbx_description
1 polymer ?
#
loop_
_entity_poly.entity_id
_entity_poly.type
_entity_poly.pdbx_seq_one_letter_code
_entity_poly.pdbx_strand_id
1 'polypeptide(L)' 'MRNSPLFMAALYFLLGCIFVVFAIMKATDTVWNIWTILFAAMATIDFNLALRLILVKFIKKKQ' A
#
# COMPACT_ATOMS: atom_id res chain seq x y z
N MET A 1 -16.42 5.89 19.06
CA MET A 1 -15.36 5.00 18.53
C MET A 1 -15.85 4.39 17.23
N ARG A 2 -15.67 5.10 16.11
CA ARG A 2 -16.03 4.62 14.76
C ARG A 2 -14.79 4.76 13.93
N ASN A 3 -13.94 3.73 13.90
CA ASN A 3 -12.69 3.71 13.14
C ASN A 3 -13.04 4.04 11.70
N SER A 4 -12.79 5.29 11.28
CA SER A 4 -13.18 5.77 9.97
C SER A 4 -12.42 4.90 8.96
N PRO A 5 -13.10 4.07 8.15
CA PRO A 5 -12.44 3.12 7.25
C PRO A 5 -11.45 3.80 6.30
N LEU A 6 -11.64 5.10 6.08
CA LEU A 6 -10.77 6.02 5.36
C LEU A 6 -9.42 6.27 6.01
N PHE A 7 -9.40 6.45 7.33
CA PHE A 7 -8.17 6.72 8.04
C PHE A 7 -7.26 5.50 7.96
N MET A 8 -7.84 4.30 8.12
CA MET A 8 -7.12 3.05 7.91
C MET A 8 -6.63 2.88 6.47
N ALA A 9 -7.47 3.20 5.46
CA ALA A 9 -7.06 3.16 4.06
C ALA A 9 -5.87 4.10 3.76
N ALA A 10 -5.91 5.32 4.30
CA ALA A 10 -4.83 6.29 4.15
C ALA A 10 -3.54 5.81 4.83
N LEU A 11 -3.63 5.18 6.00
CA LEU A 11 -2.48 4.59 6.68
C LEU A 11 -1.85 3.44 5.87
N TYR A 12 -2.66 2.50 5.35
CA TYR A 12 -2.15 1.42 4.50
C TYR A 12 -1.52 1.95 3.21
N PHE A 13 -2.13 2.96 2.58
CA PHE A 13 -1.56 3.60 1.40
C PHE A 13 -0.20 4.26 1.70
N LEU A 14 -0.11 4.98 2.81
CA LEU A 14 1.11 5.66 3.23
C LEU A 14 2.22 4.65 3.59
N LEU A 15 1.85 3.56 4.26
CA LEU A 15 2.76 2.45 4.56
C LEU A 15 3.29 1.78 3.29
N GLY A 16 2.43 1.52 2.31
CA GLY A 16 2.82 0.99 1.00
C GLY A 16 3.81 1.90 0.26
N CYS A 17 3.60 3.23 0.30
CA CYS A 17 4.56 4.20 -0.24
C CYS A 17 5.93 4.11 0.44
N ILE A 18 5.99 3.94 1.77
CA ILE A 18 7.26 3.79 2.50
C ILE A 18 7.99 2.52 2.03
N PHE A 19 7.27 1.41 1.87
CA PHE A 19 7.86 0.17 1.35
C PHE A 19 8.39 0.31 -0.07
N VAL A 20 7.72 1.08 -0.94
CA VAL A 20 8.24 1.38 -2.29
C VAL A 20 9.53 2.18 -2.24
N VAL A 21 9.61 3.21 -1.38
CA VAL A 21 10.84 4.00 -1.23
C VAL A 21 11.99 3.10 -0.76
N PHE A 22 11.74 2.21 0.22
CA PHE A 22 12.75 1.25 0.64
C PHE A 22 13.14 0.26 -0.46
N ALA A 23 12.19 -0.23 -1.26
CA ALA A 23 12.48 -1.08 -2.40
C ALA A 23 13.42 -0.38 -3.39
N ILE A 24 13.15 0.89 -3.74
CA ILE A 24 13.97 1.69 -4.65
C ILE A 24 15.37 1.89 -4.07
N MET A 25 15.47 2.23 -2.78
CA MET A 25 16.77 2.41 -2.11
C MET A 25 17.60 1.12 -2.02
N LYS A 26 16.97 -0.05 -2.11
CA LYS A 26 17.65 -1.36 -2.12
C LYS A 26 17.89 -1.92 -3.52
N ALA A 27 17.26 -1.33 -4.53
CA ALA A 27 17.41 -1.68 -5.93
C ALA A 27 18.64 -1.04 -6.60
N THR A 28 19.60 -0.50 -5.83
CA THR A 28 20.72 0.30 -6.32
C THR A 28 21.55 -0.39 -7.40
N ASP A 29 21.82 -1.69 -7.25
CA ASP A 29 22.59 -2.46 -8.22
C ASP A 29 21.71 -3.27 -9.18
N THR A 30 20.68 -3.94 -8.63
CA THR A 30 19.73 -4.73 -9.44
C THR A 30 18.35 -4.79 -8.77
N VAL A 31 17.30 -4.77 -9.59
CA VAL A 31 15.91 -4.96 -9.13
C VAL A 31 15.65 -6.41 -8.67
N TRP A 32 16.52 -7.35 -9.06
CA TRP A 32 16.45 -8.77 -8.74
C TRP A 32 16.90 -9.13 -7.32
N ASN A 33 17.31 -8.14 -6.52
CA ASN A 33 17.67 -8.38 -5.14
C ASN A 33 16.43 -8.88 -4.36
N ILE A 34 16.62 -9.96 -3.58
CA ILE A 34 15.57 -10.59 -2.75
C ILE A 34 14.86 -9.55 -1.89
N TRP A 35 15.60 -8.58 -1.34
CA TRP A 35 15.04 -7.50 -0.52
C TRP A 35 14.12 -6.58 -1.30
N THR A 36 14.48 -6.23 -2.54
CA THR A 36 13.67 -5.38 -3.43
C THR A 36 12.35 -6.05 -3.77
N ILE A 37 12.40 -7.35 -4.11
CA ILE A 37 11.21 -8.14 -4.45
C ILE A 37 10.30 -8.28 -3.22
N LEU A 38 10.87 -8.52 -2.03
CA LEU A 38 10.11 -8.62 -0.78
C LEU A 38 9.38 -7.30 -0.46
N PHE A 39 10.07 -6.16 -0.53
CA PHE A 39 9.46 -4.86 -0.28
C PHE A 39 8.42 -4.49 -1.33
N ALA A 40 8.64 -4.84 -2.60
CA ALA A 40 7.66 -4.65 -3.66
C ALA A 40 6.40 -5.52 -3.47
N ALA A 41 6.57 -6.77 -3.04
CA ALA A 41 5.45 -7.66 -2.73
C ALA A 41 4.63 -7.14 -1.54
N MET A 42 5.29 -6.68 -0.46
CA MET A 42 4.60 -6.06 0.67
C MET A 42 3.84 -4.80 0.26
N ALA A 43 4.50 -3.89 -0.47
CA ALA A 43 3.86 -2.69 -0.98
C ALA A 43 2.61 -3.01 -1.82
N THR A 44 2.67 -4.04 -2.67
CA THR A 44 1.52 -4.46 -3.49
C THR A 44 0.32 -4.87 -2.65
N ILE A 45 0.53 -5.58 -1.55
CA ILE A 45 -0.54 -5.98 -0.62
C ILE A 45 -1.15 -4.75 0.06
N ASP A 46 -0.31 -3.83 0.54
CA ASP A 46 -0.74 -2.59 1.19
C ASP A 46 -1.55 -1.69 0.23
N PHE A 47 -1.08 -1.53 -1.02
CA PHE A 47 -1.82 -0.80 -2.05
C PHE A 47 -3.14 -1.47 -2.40
N ASN A 48 -3.18 -2.80 -2.48
CA ASN A 48 -4.42 -3.53 -2.76
C ASN A 48 -5.46 -3.36 -1.62
N LEU A 49 -5.03 -3.41 -0.35
CA LEU A 49 -5.89 -3.12 0.79
C LEU A 49 -6.40 -1.67 0.76
N ALA A 50 -5.52 -0.70 0.50
CA ALA A 50 -5.90 0.71 0.39
C ALA A 50 -6.91 0.94 -0.75
N LEU A 51 -6.65 0.39 -1.94
CA LEU A 51 -7.57 0.43 -3.09
C LEU A 51 -8.92 -0.18 -2.75
N ARG A 52 -8.96 -1.34 -2.11
CA ARG A 52 -10.20 -2.00 -1.72
C ARG A 52 -11.03 -1.14 -0.76
N LEU A 53 -10.39 -0.52 0.23
CA LEU A 53 -11.09 0.35 1.20
C LEU A 53 -11.62 1.63 0.53
N ILE A 54 -10.85 2.21 -0.40
CA ILE A 54 -11.27 3.36 -1.21
C ILE A 54 -12.48 2.97 -2.08
N LEU A 55 -12.42 1.85 -2.79
CA LEU A 55 -13.51 1.31 -3.62
C LEU A 55 -14.78 1.07 -2.81
N VAL A 56 -14.69 0.43 -1.64
CA VAL A 56 -15.83 0.20 -0.75
C VAL A 56 -16.51 1.52 -0.35
N LYS A 57 -15.73 2.58 -0.11
CA LYS A 57 -16.31 3.90 0.18
C LYS A 57 -16.98 4.52 -1.05
N PHE A 58 -16.37 4.45 -2.23
CA PHE A 58 -16.98 4.97 -3.46
C PHE A 58 -18.29 4.24 -3.79
N ILE A 59 -18.33 2.93 -3.61
CA ILE A 59 -19.54 2.11 -3.81
C ILE A 59 -20.62 2.48 -2.78
N LYS A 60 -20.27 2.64 -1.49
CA LYS A 60 -21.22 3.09 -0.45
C LYS A 60 -21.69 4.53 -0.61
N LYS A 61 -20.96 5.40 -1.33
CA LYS A 61 -21.41 6.77 -1.63
C LYS A 61 -22.44 6.82 -2.77
N LYS A 62 -22.55 5.74 -3.57
CA LYS A 62 -23.47 5.64 -4.72
C LYS A 62 -24.81 4.97 -4.36
N GLN A 63 -24.92 4.38 -3.18
CA GLN A 63 -26.17 3.90 -2.58
C GLN A 63 -26.71 4.97 -1.62
#